data_AF-A0A402AQN7-F1
#
_entry.id   AF-A0A402AQN7-F1
#
_cell.length_a   1.000
_cell.length_b   1.000
_cell.length_c   1.000
_cell.angle_alpha   90.00
_cell.angle_beta   90.00
_cell.angle_gamma   90.00
#
_symmetry.space_group_name_H-M   'P 1'
#
loop_
_entity.id
_entity.type
_entity.pdbx_description
1 polymer ?
#
loop_
_entity_poly.entity_id
_entity_poly.type
_entity_poly.pdbx_seq_one_letter_code
_entity_poly.pdbx_strand_id
1 'polypeptide(L)'
;MLLWRPMSDLSEKEALYPVARSLRRTLALARPLWLYICVWLVAILALLSGGLLLLDDGLAAIFPHAPISAAPLILIGAAYLAFQAWSRPKPLDLFKALIVCAAFILWGVDQLLPAGTPATVLGDIVITLYVIDLGWMIIERLRQPQSRHGEWPLPESE
;
A
#
# COMPACT_ATOMS: atom_id res chain seq x y z
N MET A 1 -19.93 12.92 57.94
CA MET A 1 -19.56 13.94 56.93
C MET A 1 -20.11 13.47 55.58
N LEU A 2 -21.38 13.75 55.30
CA LEU A 2 -22.01 13.38 54.03
C LEU A 2 -21.49 14.33 52.94
N LEU A 3 -20.80 13.76 51.95
CA LEU A 3 -20.32 14.46 50.76
C LEU A 3 -21.51 14.90 49.90
N TRP A 4 -21.98 16.13 50.10
CA TRP A 4 -22.87 16.82 49.18
C TRP A 4 -22.14 17.02 47.84
N ARG A 5 -22.44 16.18 46.84
CA ARG A 5 -22.01 16.38 45.46
C ARG A 5 -23.04 17.25 44.74
N PRO A 6 -22.65 18.37 44.12
CA PRO A 6 -23.59 19.24 43.40
C PRO A 6 -24.17 18.50 42.18
N MET A 7 -25.50 18.40 42.14
CA MET A 7 -26.25 17.67 41.10
C MET A 7 -26.10 18.28 39.69
N SER A 8 -25.63 19.52 39.59
CA SER A 8 -25.32 20.19 38.32
C SER A 8 -24.12 19.57 37.59
N ASP A 9 -23.14 19.04 38.34
CA ASP A 9 -21.88 18.51 37.78
C ASP A 9 -22.04 17.08 37.19
N LEU A 10 -23.17 16.41 37.49
CA LEU A 10 -23.52 15.10 36.93
C LEU A 10 -24.30 15.23 35.61
N SER A 11 -25.23 16.18 35.54
CA SER A 11 -26.02 16.46 34.33
C SER A 11 -25.16 16.92 33.16
N GLU A 12 -24.18 17.79 33.44
CA GLU A 12 -23.26 18.33 32.43
C GLU A 12 -22.33 17.24 31.87
N LYS A 13 -21.85 16.31 32.72
CA LYS A 13 -20.99 15.18 32.31
C LYS A 13 -21.76 14.10 31.55
N GLU A 14 -23.01 13.84 31.92
CA GLU A 14 -23.89 12.92 31.19
C GLU A 14 -24.29 13.45 29.81
N ALA A 15 -24.46 14.76 29.66
CA ALA A 15 -24.71 15.41 28.37
C ALA A 15 -23.45 15.46 27.46
N LEU A 16 -22.25 15.64 28.06
CA LEU A 16 -20.99 15.67 27.30
C LEU A 16 -20.54 14.29 26.80
N TYR A 17 -20.87 13.23 27.53
CA TYR A 17 -20.46 11.85 27.22
C TYR A 17 -20.93 11.32 25.84
N PRO A 18 -22.20 11.48 25.42
CA PRO A 18 -22.67 11.02 24.11
C PRO A 18 -22.08 11.84 22.96
N VAL A 19 -21.86 13.15 23.17
CA VAL A 19 -21.26 14.05 22.16
C VAL A 19 -19.79 13.70 21.92
N ALA A 20 -19.00 13.52 22.98
CA ALA A 20 -17.59 13.12 22.88
C ALA A 20 -17.43 11.72 22.25
N ARG A 21 -18.37 10.80 22.51
CA ARG A 21 -18.40 9.46 21.92
C ARG A 21 -18.77 9.49 20.42
N SER A 22 -19.72 10.35 20.03
CA SER A 22 -20.11 10.58 18.63
C SER A 22 -18.96 11.17 17.82
N LEU A 23 -18.30 12.21 18.34
CA LEU A 23 -17.12 12.83 17.72
C LEU A 23 -15.93 11.87 17.59
N ARG A 24 -15.66 11.04 18.61
CA ARG A 24 -14.61 10.00 18.50
C ARG A 24 -14.95 8.96 17.45
N ARG A 25 -16.21 8.57 17.28
CA ARG A 25 -16.64 7.62 16.25
C ARG A 25 -16.55 8.21 14.84
N THR A 26 -16.99 9.46 14.64
CA THR A 26 -16.85 10.13 13.33
C THR A 26 -15.40 10.40 12.98
N LEU A 27 -14.57 10.83 13.94
CA LEU A 27 -13.12 10.98 13.73
C LEU A 27 -12.42 9.62 13.49
N ALA A 28 -12.83 8.56 14.18
CA ALA A 28 -12.30 7.22 13.95
C ALA A 28 -12.70 6.61 12.61
N LEU A 29 -13.83 7.04 12.03
CA LEU A 29 -14.31 6.62 10.70
C LEU A 29 -13.86 7.56 9.57
N ALA A 30 -13.54 8.83 9.86
CA ALA A 30 -12.99 9.78 8.86
C ALA A 30 -11.50 9.55 8.60
N ARG A 31 -10.75 9.17 9.64
CA ARG A 31 -9.32 8.85 9.56
C ARG A 31 -8.95 7.70 8.59
N PRO A 32 -9.70 6.57 8.51
CA PRO A 32 -9.45 5.54 7.50
C PRO A 32 -9.76 6.01 6.07
N LEU A 33 -10.79 6.84 5.90
CA LEU A 33 -11.28 7.28 4.59
C LEU A 33 -10.29 8.23 3.91
N TRP A 34 -9.74 9.19 4.67
CA TRP A 34 -8.73 10.12 4.15
C TRP A 34 -7.46 9.41 3.67
N LEU A 35 -6.95 8.45 4.45
CA LEU A 35 -5.79 7.67 4.06
C LEU A 35 -6.06 6.82 2.82
N TYR A 36 -7.27 6.26 2.70
CA TYR A 36 -7.70 5.55 1.50
C TYR A 36 -7.66 6.44 0.26
N ILE A 37 -8.19 7.67 0.37
CA ILE A 37 -8.17 8.66 -0.71
C ILE A 37 -6.72 9.04 -1.06
N CYS A 38 -5.85 9.30 -0.08
CA CYS A 38 -4.44 9.60 -0.33
C CYS A 38 -3.71 8.48 -1.06
N VAL A 39 -3.89 7.22 -0.62
CA VAL A 39 -3.29 6.05 -1.28
C VAL A 39 -3.77 5.92 -2.72
N TRP A 40 -5.09 6.08 -2.95
CA TRP A 40 -5.67 6.03 -4.29
C TRP A 40 -5.14 7.14 -5.20
N LEU A 41 -5.01 8.37 -4.69
CA LEU A 41 -4.45 9.48 -5.45
C LEU A 41 -3.00 9.23 -5.83
N VAL A 42 -2.19 8.69 -4.92
CA VAL A 42 -0.79 8.35 -5.22
C VAL A 42 -0.70 7.23 -6.27
N ALA A 43 -1.57 6.22 -6.19
CA ALA A 43 -1.63 5.14 -7.17
C ALA A 43 -2.04 5.66 -8.56
N ILE A 44 -3.06 6.52 -8.65
CA ILE A 44 -3.46 7.16 -9.91
C ILE A 44 -2.32 8.00 -10.47
N LEU A 45 -1.62 8.76 -9.63
CA LEU A 45 -0.48 9.56 -10.06
C LEU A 45 0.66 8.69 -10.61
N ALA A 46 0.93 7.55 -9.98
CA ALA A 46 1.90 6.56 -10.46
C ALA A 46 1.50 5.95 -11.82
N LEU A 47 0.22 5.65 -12.02
CA LEU A 47 -0.29 5.16 -13.30
C LEU A 47 -0.23 6.22 -14.39
N LEU A 48 -0.54 7.48 -14.06
CA LEU A 48 -0.47 8.59 -15.00
C LEU A 48 0.98 8.87 -15.43
N SER A 49 1.94 8.84 -14.49
CA SER A 49 3.35 9.01 -14.85
C SER A 49 3.89 7.82 -15.66
N GLY A 50 3.47 6.60 -15.34
CA GLY A 50 3.76 5.41 -16.15
C GLY A 50 3.18 5.49 -17.57
N GLY A 51 1.94 5.97 -17.70
CA GLY A 51 1.30 6.19 -19.00
C GLY A 51 1.99 7.29 -19.81
N LEU A 52 2.46 8.35 -19.15
CA LEU A 52 3.20 9.43 -19.80
C LEU A 52 4.53 8.92 -20.41
N LEU A 53 5.21 7.98 -19.76
CA LEU A 53 6.43 7.32 -20.30
C LEU A 53 6.15 6.54 -21.59
N LEU A 54 5.00 5.88 -21.69
CA LEU A 54 4.65 5.08 -22.87
C LEU A 54 4.29 5.95 -24.09
N LEU A 55 3.99 7.22 -23.87
CA LEU A 55 3.65 8.19 -24.92
C LEU A 55 4.86 9.02 -25.36
N ASP A 56 6.05 8.75 -24.80
CA ASP A 56 7.20 9.65 -24.90
C ASP A 56 8.23 9.26 -25.98
N ASP A 57 8.00 9.77 -27.20
CA ASP A 57 9.07 10.02 -28.18
C ASP A 57 9.49 11.52 -28.22
N GLY A 58 9.00 12.40 -27.31
CA GLY A 58 9.12 13.86 -27.46
C GLY A 58 9.27 14.74 -26.19
N LEU A 59 8.86 14.26 -25.01
CA LEU A 59 9.16 14.83 -23.69
C LEU A 59 10.62 14.58 -23.27
N ALA A 60 11.28 13.56 -23.81
CA ALA A 60 12.73 13.35 -23.78
C ALA A 60 13.56 14.63 -24.01
N ALA A 61 13.06 15.50 -24.90
CA ALA A 61 13.72 16.73 -25.31
C ALA A 61 13.55 17.88 -24.30
N ILE A 62 12.58 17.78 -23.39
CA ILE A 62 12.20 18.83 -22.43
C ILE A 62 12.57 18.43 -20.99
N PHE A 63 12.51 17.14 -20.67
CA PHE A 63 12.80 16.61 -19.35
C PHE A 63 13.73 15.40 -19.44
N PRO A 64 14.72 15.27 -18.53
CA PRO A 64 15.54 14.08 -18.47
C PRO A 64 14.67 12.85 -18.13
N HIS A 65 14.85 11.76 -18.88
CA HIS A 65 14.07 10.52 -18.72
C HIS A 65 14.19 9.86 -17.34
N ALA A 66 15.35 10.02 -16.68
CA ALA A 66 15.65 9.45 -15.37
C ALA A 66 14.61 9.80 -14.28
N PRO A 67 14.31 11.07 -13.98
CA PRO A 67 13.28 11.42 -12.99
C PRO A 67 11.85 11.05 -13.41
N ILE A 68 11.53 11.06 -14.72
CA ILE A 68 10.20 10.68 -15.20
C ILE A 68 9.94 9.19 -14.97
N SER A 69 10.95 8.34 -15.19
CA SER A 69 10.88 6.89 -14.95
C SER A 69 10.99 6.50 -13.47
N ALA A 70 11.73 7.26 -12.66
CA ALA A 70 11.85 7.04 -11.22
C ALA A 70 10.53 7.30 -10.46
N ALA A 71 9.80 8.35 -10.86
CA ALA A 71 8.58 8.80 -10.18
C ALA A 71 7.51 7.70 -10.02
N PRO A 72 7.05 6.99 -11.07
CA PRO A 72 6.04 5.93 -10.92
C PRO A 72 6.49 4.82 -9.96
N LEU A 73 7.77 4.43 -10.02
CA LEU A 73 8.34 3.36 -9.20
C LEU A 73 8.33 3.72 -7.71
N ILE A 74 8.80 4.92 -7.38
CA ILE A 74 8.81 5.39 -5.98
C ILE A 74 7.38 5.60 -5.47
N LEU A 75 6.50 6.20 -6.28
CA LEU A 75 5.12 6.49 -5.90
C LEU A 75 4.33 5.20 -5.64
N ILE A 76 4.44 4.19 -6.52
CA ILE A 76 3.69 2.94 -6.32
C ILE A 76 4.21 2.14 -5.12
N GLY A 77 5.52 2.08 -4.92
CA GLY A 77 6.13 1.44 -3.75
C GLY A 77 5.71 2.12 -2.45
N ALA A 78 5.72 3.45 -2.41
CA ALA A 78 5.28 4.22 -1.25
C ALA A 78 3.77 4.07 -0.98
N ALA A 79 2.94 4.10 -2.02
CA ALA A 79 1.49 3.89 -1.90
C ALA A 79 1.17 2.52 -1.32
N TYR A 80 1.83 1.47 -1.83
CA TYR A 80 1.63 0.12 -1.35
C TYR A 80 2.12 -0.06 0.09
N LEU A 81 3.25 0.54 0.45
CA LEU A 81 3.75 0.53 1.83
C LEU A 81 2.76 1.18 2.81
N ALA A 82 2.21 2.34 2.44
CA ALA A 82 1.20 3.04 3.23
C ALA A 82 -0.09 2.21 3.36
N PHE A 83 -0.53 1.58 2.28
CA PHE A 83 -1.66 0.67 2.28
C PHE A 83 -1.44 -0.53 3.21
N GLN A 84 -0.22 -1.05 3.28
CA GLN A 84 0.08 -2.21 4.10
C GLN A 84 0.19 -1.90 5.58
N ALA A 85 0.74 -0.73 5.94
CA ALA A 85 0.71 -0.20 7.30
C ALA A 85 -0.73 -0.02 7.81
N TRP A 86 -1.65 0.33 6.90
CA TRP A 86 -3.06 0.47 7.19
C TRP A 86 -3.77 -0.89 7.37
N SER A 87 -3.53 -1.83 6.45
CA SER A 87 -4.26 -3.09 6.37
C SER A 87 -3.90 -4.11 7.46
N ARG A 88 -2.84 -3.86 8.25
CA ARG A 88 -2.35 -4.73 9.34
C ARG A 88 -2.36 -6.22 8.96
N PRO A 89 -1.67 -6.59 7.88
CA PRO A 89 -1.65 -7.98 7.42
C PRO A 89 -0.90 -8.86 8.44
N LYS A 90 -0.94 -10.18 8.22
CA LYS A 90 -0.12 -11.12 8.99
C LYS A 90 1.36 -10.74 8.84
N PRO A 91 2.22 -10.99 9.85
CA PRO A 91 3.62 -10.58 9.81
C PRO A 91 4.40 -11.06 8.57
N LEU A 92 4.13 -12.28 8.09
CA LEU A 92 4.74 -12.80 6.86
C LEU A 92 4.29 -12.04 5.60
N ASP A 93 3.01 -11.69 5.53
CA ASP A 93 2.46 -10.94 4.40
C ASP A 93 2.95 -9.48 4.42
N LEU A 94 3.18 -8.91 5.60
CA LEU A 94 3.86 -7.62 5.76
C LEU A 94 5.30 -7.70 5.24
N PHE A 95 6.04 -8.74 5.62
CA PHE A 95 7.42 -8.92 5.20
C PHE A 95 7.55 -9.05 3.68
N LYS A 96 6.68 -9.84 3.03
CA LYS A 96 6.62 -9.91 1.56
C LYS A 96 6.33 -8.54 0.94
N ALA A 97 5.31 -7.85 1.46
CA ALA A 97 4.96 -6.53 0.96
C ALA A 97 6.10 -5.53 1.12
N LEU A 98 6.88 -5.60 2.21
CA LEU A 98 8.07 -4.76 2.41
C LEU A 98 9.16 -5.06 1.38
N ILE A 99 9.41 -6.33 1.04
CA ILE A 99 10.35 -6.71 -0.02
C ILE A 99 9.95 -6.06 -1.35
N VAL A 100 8.67 -6.19 -1.73
CA VAL A 100 8.14 -5.60 -2.98
C VAL A 100 8.25 -4.08 -2.97
N CYS A 101 7.83 -3.43 -1.89
CA CYS A 101 7.92 -1.97 -1.76
C CYS A 101 9.38 -1.50 -1.86
N ALA A 102 10.29 -2.19 -1.19
CA ALA A 102 11.72 -1.89 -1.25
C ALA A 102 12.26 -2.06 -2.66
N ALA A 103 11.90 -3.13 -3.38
CA ALA A 103 12.33 -3.35 -4.75
C ALA A 103 11.92 -2.18 -5.66
N PHE A 104 10.65 -1.76 -5.61
CA PHE A 104 10.16 -0.63 -6.41
C PHE A 104 10.84 0.71 -6.06
N ILE A 105 10.99 1.01 -4.77
CA ILE A 105 11.62 2.27 -4.34
C ILE A 105 13.11 2.28 -4.71
N LEU A 106 13.84 1.19 -4.44
CA LEU A 106 15.26 1.09 -4.78
C LEU A 106 15.46 1.15 -6.30
N TRP A 107 14.57 0.56 -7.09
CA TRP A 107 14.64 0.67 -8.54
C TRP A 107 14.40 2.09 -9.04
N GLY A 108 13.46 2.81 -8.43
CA GLY A 108 13.27 4.23 -8.72
C GLY A 108 14.49 5.08 -8.33
N VAL A 109 15.16 4.77 -7.22
CA VAL A 109 16.42 5.42 -6.84
C VAL A 109 17.55 5.11 -7.81
N ASP A 110 17.62 3.87 -8.30
CA ASP A 110 18.60 3.43 -9.30
C ASP A 110 18.51 4.25 -10.59
N GLN A 111 17.29 4.56 -11.05
CA GLN A 111 17.07 5.42 -12.22
C GLN A 111 17.62 6.85 -12.03
N LEU A 112 17.77 7.32 -10.79
CA LEU A 112 18.27 8.66 -10.47
C LEU A 112 19.79 8.70 -10.29
N LEU A 113 20.45 7.54 -10.18
CA LEU A 113 21.89 7.47 -10.00
C LEU A 113 22.62 7.68 -11.34
N PRO A 114 23.77 8.39 -11.33
CA PRO A 114 24.64 8.40 -12.49
C PRO A 114 25.21 7.00 -12.74
N ALA A 115 25.44 6.68 -14.01
CA ALA A 115 26.03 5.40 -14.40
C ALA A 115 27.37 5.17 -13.69
N GLY A 116 27.53 4.01 -13.07
CA GLY A 116 28.72 3.64 -12.33
C GLY A 116 28.45 2.49 -11.35
N THR A 117 29.48 2.11 -10.59
CA THR A 117 29.42 1.00 -9.64
C THR A 117 28.24 1.09 -8.65
N PRO A 118 27.88 2.26 -8.08
CA PRO A 118 26.75 2.35 -7.16
C PRO A 118 25.41 1.98 -7.80
N ALA A 119 25.17 2.40 -9.04
CA ALA A 119 23.95 2.05 -9.79
C ALA A 119 23.94 0.55 -10.10
N THR A 120 25.06 -0.02 -10.55
CA THR A 120 25.14 -1.47 -10.80
C THR A 120 24.84 -2.30 -9.56
N VAL A 121 25.46 -1.97 -8.41
CA VAL A 121 25.22 -2.68 -7.15
C VAL A 121 23.77 -2.53 -6.68
N LEU A 122 23.18 -1.34 -6.82
CA LEU A 122 21.78 -1.10 -6.46
C LEU A 122 20.83 -1.88 -7.37
N GLY A 123 21.09 -1.90 -8.67
CA GLY A 123 20.38 -2.71 -9.65
C GLY A 123 20.43 -4.21 -9.32
N ASP A 124 21.60 -4.74 -8.95
CA ASP A 124 21.75 -6.15 -8.55
C ASP A 124 20.94 -6.50 -7.29
N ILE A 125 20.89 -5.58 -6.33
CA ILE A 125 20.03 -5.72 -5.13
C ILE A 125 18.55 -5.76 -5.54
N VAL A 126 18.11 -4.83 -6.39
CA VAL A 126 16.73 -4.77 -6.89
C VAL A 126 16.34 -6.08 -7.59
N ILE A 127 17.19 -6.58 -8.49
CA ILE A 127 16.96 -7.84 -9.21
C ILE A 127 16.84 -9.00 -8.21
N THR A 128 17.72 -9.06 -7.22
CA THR A 128 17.69 -10.10 -6.19
C THR A 128 16.38 -10.09 -5.40
N LEU A 129 15.88 -8.90 -5.02
CA LEU A 129 14.60 -8.76 -4.33
C LEU A 129 13.43 -9.25 -5.20
N TYR A 130 13.42 -8.92 -6.50
CA TYR A 130 12.40 -9.43 -7.43
C TYR A 130 12.45 -10.94 -7.59
N VAL A 131 13.64 -11.54 -7.66
CA VAL A 131 13.81 -13.01 -7.75
C VAL A 131 13.27 -13.69 -6.49
N ILE A 132 13.56 -13.13 -5.31
CA ILE A 132 13.05 -13.65 -4.03
C ILE A 132 11.51 -13.55 -4.00
N ASP A 133 10.95 -12.40 -4.37
CA ASP A 133 9.51 -12.17 -4.37
C ASP A 133 8.77 -13.13 -5.32
N LEU A 134 9.26 -13.25 -6.57
CA LEU A 134 8.69 -14.16 -7.56
C LEU A 134 8.81 -15.62 -7.15
N GLY A 135 9.97 -16.02 -6.62
CA GLY A 135 10.20 -17.37 -6.10
C GLY A 135 9.22 -17.70 -4.97
N TRP A 136 8.97 -16.75 -4.08
CA TRP A 136 7.98 -16.92 -3.02
C TRP A 136 6.56 -17.09 -3.56
N MET A 137 6.15 -16.22 -4.51
CA MET A 137 4.83 -16.28 -5.14
C MET A 137 4.58 -17.64 -5.82
N ILE A 138 5.59 -18.21 -6.47
CA ILE A 138 5.52 -19.54 -7.08
C ILE A 138 5.31 -20.61 -6.01
N ILE A 139 6.12 -20.62 -4.95
CA ILE A 139 6.00 -21.60 -3.86
C ILE A 139 4.61 -21.51 -3.19
N GLU A 140 4.11 -20.31 -2.98
CA GLU A 140 2.79 -20.08 -2.37
C GLU A 140 1.66 -20.64 -3.25
N ARG A 141 1.73 -20.44 -4.56
CA ARG A 141 0.77 -21.02 -5.51
C ARG A 141 0.83 -22.53 -5.55
N LEU A 142 2.02 -23.12 -5.51
CA LEU A 142 2.19 -24.58 -5.46
C LEU A 142 1.68 -25.19 -4.15
N ARG A 143 1.74 -24.43 -3.05
CA ARG A 143 1.26 -24.89 -1.74
C ARG A 143 -0.26 -24.83 -1.60
N GLN A 144 -0.96 -24.03 -2.41
CA GLN A 144 -2.41 -23.98 -2.42
C GLN A 144 -2.94 -25.20 -3.20
N PRO A 145 -3.48 -26.23 -2.53
CA PRO A 145 -4.07 -27.36 -3.22
C PRO A 145 -5.32 -26.85 -3.95
N GLN A 146 -5.51 -27.30 -5.18
CA GLN A 146 -6.62 -26.99 -6.07
C GLN A 146 -7.98 -27.45 -5.50
N SER A 147 -8.48 -26.83 -4.43
CA SER A 147 -9.71 -27.27 -3.74
C SER A 147 -11.00 -26.60 -4.23
N ARG A 148 -11.05 -26.09 -5.47
CA ARG A 148 -12.27 -25.41 -5.95
C ARG A 148 -12.53 -25.44 -7.46
N HIS A 149 -12.30 -26.55 -8.13
CA HIS A 149 -12.92 -26.84 -9.44
C HIS A 149 -13.01 -28.35 -9.63
N GLY A 150 -14.14 -28.94 -9.22
CA GLY A 150 -14.35 -30.39 -9.35
C GLY A 150 -15.70 -30.90 -8.84
N GLU A 151 -16.51 -30.10 -8.16
CA GLU A 151 -17.91 -30.47 -7.88
C GLU A 151 -18.76 -30.06 -9.09
N TRP A 152 -18.68 -30.87 -10.15
CA TRP A 152 -19.73 -30.90 -11.16
C TRP A 152 -20.95 -31.60 -10.53
N PRO A 153 -22.12 -30.96 -10.43
CA PRO A 153 -23.33 -31.65 -9.98
C PRO A 153 -23.61 -32.76 -11.00
N LEU A 154 -23.60 -34.02 -10.54
CA LEU A 154 -24.07 -35.12 -11.37
C LEU A 154 -25.53 -34.82 -11.75
N PRO A 155 -25.91 -34.88 -13.03
CA PRO A 155 -27.30 -34.74 -13.41
C PRO A 155 -28.10 -35.83 -12.68
N GLU A 156 -29.09 -35.42 -11.90
CA GLU A 156 -30.04 -36.33 -11.27
C GLU A 156 -30.67 -37.17 -12.41
N SER A 157 -30.39 -38.46 -12.40
CA SER A 157 -31.03 -39.41 -13.31
C SER A 157 -32.49 -39.52 -12.89
N GLU A 158 -33.38 -39.08 -13.78
CA GLU A 158 -34.85 -39.26 -13.72
C GLU A 158 -35.26 -40.73 -13.51
#